data_AF-A0A9N9T2K9-F1
#
_entry.id   AF-A0A9N9T2K9-F1
#
_cell.length_a   1.000
_cell.length_b   1.000
_cell.length_c   1.000
_cell.angle_alpha   90.00
_cell.angle_beta   90.00
_cell.angle_gamma   90.00
#
_symmetry.space_group_name_H-M   'P 1'
#
loop_
_entity.id
_entity.type
_entity.pdbx_description
1 polymer ?
#
loop_
_entity_poly.entity_id
_entity_poly.type
_entity_poly.pdbx_seq_one_letter_code
_entity_poly.pdbx_strand_id
1 'polypeptide(L)'
;MGYNLNWIIPRLRSPTTIWKVASALTVCAVGLFSKILIHLLNRTKVYNRNVMSNLLDKRPKNVPLITVSNHHSCFDDPGMWGTLKLRHVLSPKTMRWSLAAHDICYTCAQHAHFFSLGKCIPVVRGAGVYQDAVDFCIEQLAKGGWVHIFPEGKVNMTKENMRLKWGVGRMIYEAPVTPIVLPIWHIGMDDVLPNEPPYVLKFGKNLTFNYGEPLDLSEMVQALREKKATEEEARKHITDFLQETLLKLKDQTEELHRKNHKSKS
;
A
#
# COMPACT_ATOMS: atom_id res chain seq x y z
N MET A 1 28.89 0.01 -0.84
CA MET A 1 28.24 0.88 -1.84
C MET A 1 26.86 0.31 -2.14
N GLY A 2 25.81 1.13 -2.12
CA GLY A 2 24.46 0.70 -2.50
C GLY A 2 24.34 0.46 -4.00
N TYR A 3 23.36 -0.32 -4.42
CA TYR A 3 23.04 -0.51 -5.84
C TYR A 3 22.54 0.79 -6.49
N ASN A 4 22.87 1.02 -7.76
CA ASN A 4 22.52 2.26 -8.47
C ASN A 4 21.03 2.28 -8.87
N LEU A 5 20.29 3.27 -8.36
CA LEU A 5 18.85 3.43 -8.55
C LEU A 5 18.47 4.46 -9.63
N ASN A 6 19.43 5.21 -10.16
CA ASN A 6 19.17 6.43 -10.95
C ASN A 6 18.42 6.16 -12.26
N TRP A 7 18.44 4.92 -12.75
CA TRP A 7 17.72 4.53 -13.97
C TRP A 7 16.23 4.23 -13.74
N ILE A 8 15.81 3.96 -12.50
CA ILE A 8 14.49 3.39 -12.19
C ILE A 8 13.38 4.39 -12.47
N ILE A 9 13.39 5.55 -11.80
CA ILE A 9 12.33 6.56 -11.98
C ILE A 9 12.23 7.04 -13.45
N PRO A 10 13.33 7.36 -14.16
CA PRO A 10 13.27 7.67 -15.59
C PRO A 10 12.63 6.55 -16.42
N ARG A 11 12.97 5.28 -16.15
CA ARG A 11 12.36 4.13 -16.82
C ARG A 11 10.86 4.00 -16.53
N LEU A 12 10.44 4.27 -15.29
CA LEU A 12 9.03 4.19 -14.90
C LEU A 12 8.19 5.35 -15.45
N ARG A 13 8.77 6.54 -15.62
CA ARG A 13 8.13 7.69 -16.29
C ARG A 13 7.93 7.47 -17.79
N SER A 14 8.90 6.82 -18.44
CA SER A 14 8.90 6.57 -19.89
C SER A 14 9.09 5.08 -20.23
N PRO A 15 8.14 4.20 -19.88
CA PRO A 15 8.30 2.76 -20.07
C PRO A 15 8.10 2.36 -21.55
N THR A 16 8.99 1.51 -22.05
CA THR A 16 8.86 0.89 -23.37
C THR A 16 7.68 -0.10 -23.43
N THR A 17 7.25 -0.48 -24.63
CA THR A 17 6.20 -1.50 -24.79
C THR A 17 6.58 -2.83 -24.15
N ILE A 18 7.84 -3.25 -24.31
CA ILE A 18 8.37 -4.47 -23.67
C ILE A 18 8.27 -4.37 -22.15
N TRP A 19 8.62 -3.21 -21.57
CA TRP A 19 8.51 -2.98 -20.13
C TRP A 19 7.06 -3.07 -19.64
N LYS A 20 6.10 -2.50 -20.39
CA LYS A 20 4.68 -2.57 -20.06
C LYS A 20 4.16 -4.00 -20.04
N VAL A 21 4.57 -4.82 -21.01
CA VAL A 21 4.21 -6.25 -21.07
C VAL A 21 4.84 -7.03 -19.93
N ALA A 22 6.15 -6.85 -19.69
CA ALA A 22 6.85 -7.52 -18.60
C ALA A 22 6.23 -7.15 -17.23
N SER A 23 5.93 -5.86 -17.01
CA SER A 23 5.29 -5.38 -15.79
C SER A 23 3.89 -5.98 -15.62
N ALA A 24 3.10 -6.06 -16.70
CA ALA A 24 1.79 -6.70 -16.68
C ALA A 24 1.88 -8.18 -16.26
N LEU A 25 2.83 -8.93 -16.84
CA LEU A 25 3.06 -10.33 -16.51
C LEU A 25 3.51 -10.49 -15.05
N THR A 26 4.47 -9.69 -14.59
CA THR A 26 4.94 -9.72 -13.20
C THR A 26 3.81 -9.44 -12.21
N VAL A 27 3.03 -8.37 -12.43
CA VAL A 27 1.93 -7.99 -11.55
C VAL A 27 0.85 -9.08 -11.50
N CYS A 28 0.48 -9.66 -12.64
CA CYS A 28 -0.50 -10.76 -12.67
C CYS A 28 0.03 -12.03 -11.99
N ALA A 29 1.26 -12.43 -12.29
CA ALA A 29 1.86 -13.64 -11.71
C ALA A 29 1.97 -13.53 -10.18
N VAL A 30 2.51 -12.42 -9.69
CA VAL A 30 2.65 -12.15 -8.26
C VAL A 30 1.28 -12.03 -7.58
N GLY A 31 0.31 -11.36 -8.22
CA GLY A 31 -1.03 -11.24 -7.67
C GLY A 31 -1.78 -12.57 -7.61
N LEU A 32 -1.60 -13.46 -8.61
CA LEU A 32 -2.13 -14.82 -8.59
C LEU A 32 -1.49 -15.66 -7.48
N PHE A 33 -0.16 -15.55 -7.33
CA PHE A 33 0.57 -16.19 -6.23
C PHE A 33 0.04 -15.75 -4.87
N SER A 34 -0.08 -14.44 -4.63
CA SER A 34 -0.67 -13.90 -3.40
C SER A 34 -2.10 -14.40 -3.19
N LYS A 35 -2.90 -14.49 -4.26
CA LYS A 35 -4.27 -14.99 -4.17
C LYS A 35 -4.34 -16.45 -3.74
N ILE A 36 -3.51 -17.32 -4.31
CA ILE A 36 -3.44 -18.73 -3.92
C ILE A 36 -3.00 -18.83 -2.46
N LEU A 37 -1.91 -18.15 -2.10
CA LEU A 37 -1.36 -18.23 -0.75
C LEU A 37 -2.32 -17.70 0.31
N ILE A 38 -2.89 -16.52 0.10
CA ILE A 38 -3.77 -15.89 1.08
C ILE A 38 -5.14 -16.57 1.13
N HIS A 39 -5.76 -16.89 -0.01
CA HIS A 39 -7.14 -17.38 0.00
C HIS A 39 -7.27 -18.90 0.06
N LEU A 40 -6.36 -19.65 -0.57
CA LEU A 40 -6.45 -21.11 -0.65
C LEU A 40 -5.62 -21.80 0.44
N LEU A 41 -4.42 -21.29 0.72
CA LEU A 41 -3.50 -21.94 1.66
C LEU A 41 -3.60 -21.42 3.11
N ASN A 42 -4.44 -20.41 3.37
CA ASN A 42 -4.63 -19.82 4.69
C ASN A 42 -6.11 -19.59 5.02
N ARG A 43 -6.43 -19.49 6.32
CA ARG A 43 -7.79 -19.27 6.82
C ARG A 43 -8.09 -17.78 6.85
N THR A 44 -8.44 -17.24 5.70
CA THR A 44 -8.61 -15.80 5.52
C THR A 44 -10.06 -15.35 5.66
N LYS A 45 -10.28 -14.33 6.48
CA LYS A 45 -11.52 -13.55 6.56
C LYS A 45 -11.27 -12.13 6.04
N VAL A 46 -12.10 -11.70 5.09
CA VAL A 46 -12.03 -10.36 4.49
C VAL A 46 -13.34 -9.64 4.75
N TYR A 47 -13.27 -8.53 5.46
CA TYR A 47 -14.39 -7.66 5.79
C TYR A 47 -14.45 -6.49 4.80
N ASN A 48 -15.66 -6.11 4.38
CA ASN A 48 -15.92 -4.96 3.51
C ASN A 48 -15.17 -4.98 2.15
N ARG A 49 -14.84 -6.17 1.63
CA ARG A 49 -14.16 -6.34 0.32
C ARG A 49 -14.88 -5.65 -0.85
N ASN A 50 -16.20 -5.52 -0.77
CA ASN A 50 -17.03 -4.82 -1.73
C ASN A 50 -16.65 -3.35 -1.86
N VAL A 51 -16.19 -2.70 -0.78
CA VAL A 51 -15.72 -1.30 -0.80
C VAL A 51 -14.57 -1.15 -1.78
N MET A 52 -13.51 -1.94 -1.61
CA MET A 52 -12.37 -1.93 -2.53
C MET A 52 -12.78 -2.32 -3.95
N SER A 53 -13.64 -3.32 -4.10
CA SER A 53 -14.12 -3.74 -5.43
C SER A 53 -14.86 -2.60 -6.14
N ASN A 54 -15.72 -1.87 -5.42
CA ASN A 54 -16.48 -0.75 -5.96
C ASN A 54 -15.55 0.42 -6.33
N LEU A 55 -14.52 0.71 -5.53
CA LEU A 55 -13.53 1.73 -5.84
C LEU A 55 -12.70 1.38 -7.09
N LEU A 56 -12.41 0.09 -7.32
CA LEU A 56 -11.72 -0.34 -8.54
C LEU A 56 -12.65 -0.36 -9.77
N ASP A 57 -13.93 -0.69 -9.59
CA ASP A 57 -14.87 -0.86 -10.70
C ASP A 57 -15.57 0.46 -11.11
N LYS A 58 -15.86 1.35 -10.16
CA LYS A 58 -16.80 2.48 -10.34
C LYS A 58 -16.21 3.87 -10.08
N ARG A 59 -15.04 3.98 -9.44
CA ARG A 59 -14.42 5.29 -9.19
C ARG A 59 -14.20 6.03 -10.53
N PRO A 60 -14.54 7.32 -10.64
CA PRO A 60 -14.26 8.10 -11.84
C PRO A 60 -12.78 8.02 -12.21
N LYS A 61 -12.46 7.89 -13.50
CA LYS A 61 -11.09 7.64 -13.97
C LYS A 61 -10.09 8.74 -13.57
N ASN A 62 -10.56 9.97 -13.37
CA ASN A 62 -9.77 11.14 -13.00
C ASN A 62 -9.65 11.35 -11.49
N VAL A 63 -10.39 10.60 -10.67
CA VAL A 63 -10.33 10.71 -9.20
C VAL A 63 -9.33 9.70 -8.68
N PRO A 64 -8.19 10.09 -8.07
CA PRO A 64 -7.17 9.17 -7.60
C PRO A 64 -7.57 8.38 -6.34
N LEU A 65 -6.82 7.32 -6.04
CA LEU A 65 -7.04 6.44 -4.89
C LEU A 65 -5.72 6.26 -4.16
N ILE A 66 -5.76 6.48 -2.84
CA ILE A 66 -4.70 6.06 -1.94
C ILE A 66 -5.27 4.99 -1.02
N THR A 67 -4.57 3.86 -0.92
CA THR A 67 -4.85 2.88 0.15
C THR A 67 -3.75 2.99 1.21
N VAL A 68 -4.13 3.04 2.48
CA VAL A 68 -3.18 3.08 3.61
C VAL A 68 -3.39 1.87 4.51
N SER A 69 -2.30 1.26 5.00
CA SER A 69 -2.41 0.15 5.95
C SER A 69 -1.25 0.06 6.94
N ASN A 70 -1.48 -0.67 8.02
CA ASN A 70 -0.40 -1.15 8.89
C ASN A 70 0.57 -2.05 8.10
N HIS A 71 1.78 -2.25 8.62
CA HIS A 71 2.81 -3.05 7.97
C HIS A 71 3.44 -4.03 8.96
N HIS A 72 2.96 -5.26 9.02
CA HIS A 72 3.46 -6.28 9.95
C HIS A 72 4.41 -7.29 9.31
N SER A 73 4.50 -7.39 7.97
CA SER A 73 5.38 -8.33 7.29
C SER A 73 5.93 -7.76 5.99
N CYS A 74 7.16 -8.16 5.63
CA CYS A 74 7.68 -7.92 4.27
C CYS A 74 6.79 -8.51 3.17
N PHE A 75 5.90 -9.45 3.50
CA PHE A 75 4.94 -10.04 2.54
C PHE A 75 3.61 -9.28 2.45
N ASP A 76 3.38 -8.22 3.22
CA ASP A 76 2.13 -7.45 3.16
C ASP A 76 1.85 -6.96 1.73
N ASP A 77 2.86 -6.44 1.05
CA ASP A 77 2.86 -6.26 -0.40
C ASP A 77 3.85 -7.26 -1.00
N PRO A 78 3.40 -8.31 -1.71
CA PRO A 78 2.14 -8.36 -2.48
C PRO A 78 0.97 -9.12 -1.83
N GLY A 79 1.13 -9.69 -0.64
CA GLY A 79 0.20 -10.65 -0.05
C GLY A 79 -1.22 -10.11 0.12
N MET A 80 -1.38 -8.91 0.68
CA MET A 80 -2.69 -8.27 0.92
C MET A 80 -3.59 -8.25 -0.32
N TRP A 81 -3.01 -8.13 -1.52
CA TRP A 81 -3.75 -8.06 -2.78
C TRP A 81 -4.35 -9.40 -3.23
N GLY A 82 -3.97 -10.51 -2.60
CA GLY A 82 -4.64 -11.80 -2.78
C GLY A 82 -6.12 -11.78 -2.40
N THR A 83 -6.52 -10.82 -1.56
CA THR A 83 -7.91 -10.55 -1.18
C THR A 83 -8.76 -9.95 -2.31
N LEU A 84 -8.16 -9.34 -3.34
CA LEU A 84 -8.90 -8.75 -4.47
C LEU A 84 -9.65 -9.79 -5.30
N LYS A 85 -10.65 -9.39 -6.10
CA LYS A 85 -11.31 -10.32 -7.04
C LYS A 85 -10.32 -10.72 -8.14
N LEU A 86 -10.49 -11.93 -8.69
CA LEU A 86 -9.57 -12.44 -9.72
C LEU A 86 -9.47 -11.49 -10.92
N ARG A 87 -10.59 -10.90 -11.35
CA ARG A 87 -10.62 -9.89 -12.41
C ARG A 87 -9.77 -8.64 -12.14
N HIS A 88 -9.63 -8.25 -10.87
CA HIS A 88 -8.82 -7.10 -10.46
C HIS A 88 -7.34 -7.45 -10.45
N VAL A 89 -7.00 -8.65 -9.93
CA VAL A 89 -5.64 -9.20 -9.96
C VAL A 89 -5.12 -9.36 -11.39
N LEU A 90 -5.98 -9.80 -12.31
CA LEU A 90 -5.68 -9.99 -13.72
C LEU A 90 -5.77 -8.71 -14.56
N SER A 91 -5.97 -7.55 -13.93
CA SER A 91 -6.04 -6.25 -14.60
C SER A 91 -4.87 -5.36 -14.15
N PRO A 92 -3.70 -5.46 -14.79
CA PRO A 92 -2.52 -4.65 -14.44
C PRO A 92 -2.79 -3.15 -14.47
N LYS A 93 -3.71 -2.69 -15.33
CA LYS A 93 -4.10 -1.27 -15.45
C LYS A 93 -4.79 -0.74 -14.18
N THR A 94 -5.43 -1.61 -13.41
CA THR A 94 -6.13 -1.26 -12.17
C THR A 94 -5.33 -1.62 -10.92
N MET A 95 -4.04 -1.92 -11.06
CA MET A 95 -3.17 -2.29 -9.94
C MET A 95 -2.30 -1.12 -9.48
N ARG A 96 -2.18 -1.03 -8.15
CA ARG A 96 -1.41 -0.03 -7.39
C ARG A 96 0.05 0.09 -7.78
N TRP A 97 0.55 1.31 -7.62
CA TRP A 97 1.95 1.60 -7.31
C TRP A 97 2.19 1.55 -5.80
N SER A 98 3.39 1.17 -5.38
CA SER A 98 3.73 1.03 -3.95
C SER A 98 5.16 1.50 -3.69
N LEU A 99 5.42 2.09 -2.52
CA LEU A 99 6.79 2.44 -2.11
C LEU A 99 7.47 1.22 -1.48
N ALA A 100 8.73 0.98 -1.83
CA ALA A 100 9.52 -0.13 -1.30
C ALA A 100 10.92 0.34 -0.89
N ALA A 101 11.36 -0.06 0.30
CA ALA A 101 12.64 0.38 0.87
C ALA A 101 13.82 -0.06 -0.02
N HIS A 102 14.64 0.90 -0.47
CA HIS A 102 15.72 0.61 -1.42
C HIS A 102 16.77 -0.37 -0.87
N ASP A 103 17.08 -0.29 0.41
CA ASP A 103 18.08 -1.10 1.10
C ASP A 103 17.63 -2.55 1.36
N ILE A 104 16.35 -2.86 1.11
CA ILE A 104 15.79 -4.21 1.22
C ILE A 104 15.43 -4.76 -0.16
N CYS A 105 14.67 -3.98 -0.94
CA CYS A 105 14.09 -4.43 -2.22
C CYS A 105 14.98 -4.13 -3.44
N TYR A 106 16.02 -3.30 -3.31
CA TYR A 106 16.84 -2.84 -4.43
C TYR A 106 18.32 -3.04 -4.16
N THR A 107 18.68 -4.21 -3.60
CA THR A 107 20.06 -4.54 -3.22
C THR A 107 20.92 -5.01 -4.39
N CYS A 108 20.31 -5.46 -5.50
CA CYS A 108 21.00 -5.86 -6.72
C CYS A 108 20.13 -5.62 -7.96
N ALA A 109 20.71 -5.81 -9.15
CA ALA A 109 20.01 -5.58 -10.42
C ALA A 109 18.76 -6.46 -10.60
N GLN A 110 18.83 -7.73 -10.20
CA GLN A 110 17.71 -8.66 -10.33
C GLN A 110 16.52 -8.21 -9.47
N HIS A 111 16.78 -7.86 -8.21
CA HIS A 111 15.75 -7.34 -7.31
C HIS A 111 15.17 -6.02 -7.85
N ALA A 112 16.03 -5.08 -8.26
CA ALA A 112 15.58 -3.80 -8.79
C ALA A 112 14.65 -3.94 -9.99
N HIS A 113 14.97 -4.82 -10.94
CA HIS A 113 14.08 -5.11 -12.07
C HIS A 113 12.77 -5.74 -11.61
N PHE A 114 12.83 -6.77 -10.76
CA PHE A 114 11.63 -7.47 -10.27
C PHE A 114 10.65 -6.51 -9.58
N PHE A 115 11.12 -5.73 -8.60
CA PHE A 115 10.28 -4.80 -7.86
C PHE A 115 9.76 -3.65 -8.74
N SER A 116 10.60 -3.09 -9.63
CA SER A 116 10.14 -2.06 -10.57
C SER A 116 9.09 -2.58 -11.56
N LEU A 117 9.21 -3.82 -12.04
CA LEU A 117 8.18 -4.46 -12.87
C LEU A 117 6.89 -4.75 -12.07
N GLY A 118 7.01 -5.05 -10.78
CA GLY A 118 5.90 -5.20 -9.84
C GLY A 118 5.18 -3.90 -9.45
N LYS A 119 5.56 -2.76 -10.05
CA LYS A 119 5.11 -1.40 -9.72
C LYS A 119 5.50 -0.91 -8.33
N CYS A 120 6.60 -1.42 -7.80
CA CYS A 120 7.22 -0.87 -6.61
C CYS A 120 8.18 0.26 -7.01
N ILE A 121 8.29 1.28 -6.16
CA ILE A 121 9.10 2.47 -6.37
C ILE A 121 10.13 2.53 -5.23
N PRO A 122 11.44 2.63 -5.51
CA PRO A 122 12.45 2.66 -4.47
C PRO A 122 12.34 3.93 -3.64
N VAL A 123 12.21 3.80 -2.33
CA VAL A 123 12.19 4.92 -1.38
C VAL A 123 13.42 4.87 -0.46
N VAL A 124 14.00 6.03 -0.19
CA VAL A 124 15.14 6.17 0.72
C VAL A 124 14.66 6.58 2.10
N ARG A 125 14.83 5.69 3.08
CA ARG A 125 14.49 5.97 4.48
C ARG A 125 15.43 7.04 5.03
N GLY A 126 14.87 8.03 5.72
CA GLY A 126 15.64 9.16 6.27
C GLY A 126 15.87 10.33 5.29
N ALA A 127 15.58 10.17 3.99
CA ALA A 127 15.72 11.25 3.00
C ALA A 127 14.60 12.31 3.05
N GLY A 128 13.66 12.18 3.99
CA GLY A 128 12.51 13.09 4.11
C GLY A 128 11.40 12.82 3.09
N VAL A 129 10.45 13.76 3.00
CA VAL A 129 9.26 13.66 2.13
C VAL A 129 9.48 14.21 0.72
N TYR A 130 10.56 14.97 0.51
CA TYR A 130 10.94 15.52 -0.79
C TYR A 130 11.97 14.61 -1.45
N GLN A 131 11.46 13.58 -2.13
CA GLN A 131 12.27 12.64 -2.90
C GLN A 131 11.49 12.21 -4.14
N ASP A 132 12.22 11.87 -5.21
CA ASP A 132 11.65 11.48 -6.51
C ASP A 132 10.58 10.39 -6.41
N ALA A 133 10.71 9.48 -5.43
CA ALA A 133 9.73 8.42 -5.19
C ALA A 133 8.34 8.96 -4.82
N VAL A 134 8.29 9.99 -3.96
CA VAL A 134 7.04 10.63 -3.54
C VAL A 134 6.48 11.50 -4.67
N ASP A 135 7.36 12.21 -5.39
CA ASP A 135 6.97 12.99 -6.57
C ASP A 135 6.35 12.12 -7.64
N PHE A 136 6.97 10.96 -7.92
CA PHE A 136 6.41 9.98 -8.84
C PHE A 136 5.04 9.46 -8.38
N CYS A 137 4.84 9.21 -7.08
CA CYS A 137 3.51 8.86 -6.56
C CYS A 137 2.49 9.97 -6.84
N ILE A 138 2.83 11.24 -6.62
CA ILE A 138 1.97 12.39 -6.95
C ILE A 138 1.67 12.44 -8.46
N GLU A 139 2.66 12.18 -9.32
CA GLU A 139 2.45 12.08 -10.77
C GLU A 139 1.47 10.94 -11.14
N GLN A 140 1.50 9.81 -10.44
CA GLN A 140 0.53 8.73 -10.65
C GLN A 140 -0.87 9.11 -10.15
N LEU A 141 -0.97 9.82 -9.04
CA LEU A 141 -2.26 10.33 -8.52
C LEU A 141 -2.85 11.39 -9.46
N ALA A 142 -2.03 12.27 -10.03
CA ALA A 142 -2.46 13.23 -11.06
C ALA A 142 -3.08 12.55 -12.30
N LYS A 143 -2.72 11.30 -12.58
CA LYS A 143 -3.28 10.48 -13.66
C LYS A 143 -4.54 9.69 -13.24
N GLY A 144 -5.09 9.94 -12.05
CA GLY A 144 -6.20 9.18 -11.46
C GLY A 144 -5.78 7.76 -10.99
N GLY A 145 -4.48 7.52 -10.88
CA GLY A 145 -3.92 6.24 -10.51
C GLY A 145 -4.28 5.79 -9.09
N TRP A 146 -3.77 4.60 -8.74
CA TRP A 146 -3.88 4.04 -7.41
C TRP A 146 -2.48 3.88 -6.81
N VAL A 147 -2.28 4.46 -5.62
CA VAL A 147 -1.06 4.32 -4.83
C VAL A 147 -1.39 3.62 -3.51
N HIS A 148 -0.57 2.66 -3.11
CA HIS A 148 -0.61 2.04 -1.80
C HIS A 148 0.57 2.48 -0.95
N ILE A 149 0.31 2.81 0.31
CA ILE A 149 1.31 3.29 1.26
C ILE A 149 1.18 2.54 2.58
N PHE A 150 2.32 2.13 3.11
CA PHE A 150 2.50 1.74 4.50
C PHE A 150 3.07 2.94 5.28
N PRO A 151 2.21 3.81 5.85
CA PRO A 151 2.68 5.06 6.44
C PRO A 151 3.53 4.87 7.71
N GLU A 152 3.62 3.66 8.28
CA GLU A 152 4.56 3.34 9.36
C GLU A 152 6.04 3.47 8.90
N GLY A 153 6.30 3.30 7.59
CA GLY A 153 7.61 3.51 6.96
C GLY A 153 8.64 2.40 7.21
N LYS A 154 8.27 1.35 7.93
CA LYS A 154 9.00 0.09 8.11
C LYS A 154 8.03 -1.01 8.54
N VAL A 155 8.45 -2.26 8.47
CA VAL A 155 7.74 -3.36 9.11
C VAL A 155 7.75 -3.15 10.63
N ASN A 156 6.56 -3.14 11.22
CA ASN A 156 6.29 -2.99 12.64
C ASN A 156 6.23 -4.36 13.33
N MET A 157 7.40 -4.88 13.69
CA MET A 157 7.52 -6.20 14.31
C MET A 157 6.96 -6.24 15.74
N THR A 158 6.99 -5.11 16.45
CA THR A 158 6.52 -5.00 17.85
C THR A 158 5.02 -4.70 17.95
N LYS A 159 4.36 -4.41 16.83
CA LYS A 159 2.93 -4.05 16.75
C LYS A 159 2.58 -2.83 17.62
N GLU A 160 3.57 -1.98 17.87
CA GLU A 160 3.43 -0.75 18.66
C GLU A 160 2.65 0.31 17.87
N ASN A 161 2.04 1.27 18.58
CA ASN A 161 1.41 2.40 17.92
C ASN A 161 2.49 3.37 17.43
N MET A 162 2.95 3.16 16.20
CA MET A 162 3.98 3.98 15.57
C MET A 162 3.43 5.28 14.98
N ARG A 163 4.20 6.37 15.08
CA ARG A 163 3.90 7.61 14.37
C ARG A 163 3.98 7.40 12.86
N LEU A 164 2.91 7.77 12.14
CA LEU A 164 2.87 7.75 10.69
C LEU A 164 3.81 8.80 10.07
N LYS A 165 4.46 8.43 8.96
CA LYS A 165 5.32 9.30 8.16
C LYS A 165 4.48 10.21 7.28
N TRP A 166 4.87 11.48 7.21
CA TRP A 166 4.11 12.55 6.52
C TRP A 166 4.06 12.44 4.99
N GLY A 167 4.74 11.47 4.38
CA GLY A 167 4.72 11.28 2.93
C GLY A 167 3.30 11.06 2.38
N VAL A 168 2.43 10.38 3.13
CA VAL A 168 1.02 10.21 2.73
C VAL A 168 0.25 11.52 2.77
N GLY A 169 0.44 12.34 3.81
CA GLY A 169 -0.16 13.68 3.89
C GLY A 169 0.29 14.57 2.74
N ARG A 170 1.57 14.46 2.34
CA ARG A 170 2.10 15.16 1.15
C ARG A 170 1.38 14.74 -0.12
N MET A 171 1.29 13.44 -0.36
CA MET A 171 0.63 12.90 -1.55
C MET A 171 -0.82 13.33 -1.67
N ILE A 172 -1.55 13.41 -0.55
CA ILE A 172 -2.95 13.86 -0.52
C ILE A 172 -3.05 15.37 -0.78
N TYR A 173 -2.21 16.17 -0.13
CA TYR A 173 -2.28 17.63 -0.20
C TYR A 173 -1.85 18.19 -1.55
N GLU A 174 -0.80 17.61 -2.15
CA GLU A 174 -0.21 18.06 -3.43
C GLU A 174 -0.84 17.39 -4.65
N ALA A 175 -1.69 16.38 -4.48
CA ALA A 175 -2.43 15.80 -5.61
C ALA A 175 -3.33 16.88 -6.26
N PRO A 176 -3.35 16.98 -7.61
CA PRO A 176 -4.19 17.95 -8.30
C PRO A 176 -5.69 17.75 -8.03
N VAL A 177 -6.10 16.49 -7.87
CA VAL A 177 -7.43 16.09 -7.42
C VAL A 177 -7.24 15.36 -6.10
N THR A 178 -7.94 15.76 -5.05
CA THR A 178 -7.86 15.09 -3.75
C THR A 178 -8.25 13.62 -3.91
N PRO A 179 -7.36 12.66 -3.55
CA PRO A 179 -7.64 11.25 -3.71
C PRO A 179 -8.68 10.79 -2.70
N ILE A 180 -9.48 9.79 -3.10
CA ILE A 180 -10.20 8.97 -2.12
C ILE A 180 -9.15 8.18 -1.32
N VAL A 181 -9.24 8.19 0.00
CA VAL A 181 -8.34 7.42 0.87
C VAL A 181 -9.10 6.22 1.41
N LEU A 182 -8.56 5.01 1.23
CA LEU A 182 -9.12 3.78 1.78
C LEU A 182 -8.18 3.21 2.85
N PRO A 183 -8.53 3.31 4.14
CA PRO A 183 -7.79 2.65 5.21
C PRO A 183 -8.05 1.14 5.19
N ILE A 184 -7.00 0.37 5.44
CA ILE A 184 -7.03 -1.10 5.51
C ILE A 184 -6.25 -1.50 6.75
N TRP A 185 -6.79 -2.43 7.53
CA TRP A 185 -6.04 -3.05 8.61
C TRP A 185 -5.99 -4.57 8.41
N HIS A 186 -4.84 -5.18 8.65
CA HIS A 186 -4.68 -6.62 8.54
C HIS A 186 -3.96 -7.25 9.75
N ILE A 187 -4.28 -8.51 10.03
CA ILE A 187 -3.71 -9.32 11.11
C ILE A 187 -3.32 -10.70 10.56
N GLY A 188 -2.15 -11.20 10.97
CA GLY A 188 -1.66 -12.56 10.71
C GLY A 188 -0.69 -12.70 9.52
N MET A 189 -0.36 -11.61 8.82
CA MET A 189 0.60 -11.68 7.70
C MET A 189 2.02 -12.03 8.14
N ASP A 190 2.39 -11.62 9.33
CA ASP A 190 3.64 -11.99 10.03
C ASP A 190 3.67 -13.47 10.43
N ASP A 191 2.51 -14.12 10.60
CA ASP A 191 2.46 -15.58 10.78
C ASP A 191 2.69 -16.34 9.47
N VAL A 192 2.35 -15.73 8.33
CA VAL A 192 2.55 -16.29 6.98
C VAL A 192 3.99 -16.12 6.53
N LEU A 193 4.56 -14.93 6.67
CA LEU A 193 6.00 -14.71 6.51
C LEU A 193 6.55 -14.01 7.75
N PRO A 194 7.17 -14.77 8.67
CA PRO A 194 7.86 -14.20 9.82
C PRO A 194 8.99 -13.27 9.39
N ASN A 195 9.21 -12.21 10.17
CA ASN A 195 10.27 -11.21 9.92
C ASN A 195 11.63 -11.64 10.46
N GLU A 196 11.83 -12.94 10.68
CA GLU A 196 13.06 -13.51 11.21
C GLU A 196 13.53 -14.66 10.31
N PRO A 197 14.86 -14.82 10.12
CA PRO A 197 15.40 -15.96 9.40
C PRO A 197 15.05 -17.31 10.09
N PRO A 198 14.78 -18.38 9.31
CA PRO A 198 14.71 -18.40 7.86
C PRO A 198 13.38 -17.81 7.34
N TYR A 199 13.45 -16.93 6.33
CA TYR A 199 12.29 -16.29 5.70
C TYR A 199 11.50 -17.28 4.84
N VAL A 200 10.67 -18.10 5.49
CA VAL A 200 9.91 -19.19 4.86
C VAL A 200 8.42 -18.94 5.02
N LEU A 201 7.70 -19.11 3.91
CA LEU A 201 6.25 -19.00 3.90
C LEU A 201 5.61 -20.17 4.67
N LYS A 202 4.71 -19.82 5.59
CA LYS A 202 3.90 -20.75 6.39
C LYS A 202 2.46 -20.74 5.89
N PHE A 203 1.78 -21.87 6.05
CA PHE A 203 0.41 -22.07 5.60
C PHE A 203 -0.52 -22.38 6.79
N GLY A 204 -1.83 -22.38 6.53
CA GLY A 204 -2.88 -22.69 7.51
C GLY A 204 -3.08 -21.61 8.59
N LYS A 205 -2.53 -20.41 8.39
CA LYS A 205 -2.59 -19.28 9.33
C LYS A 205 -3.93 -18.58 9.27
N ASN A 206 -4.27 -17.92 10.37
CA ASN A 206 -5.51 -17.18 10.53
C ASN A 206 -5.27 -15.73 10.11
N LEU A 207 -5.93 -15.31 9.03
CA LEU A 207 -5.76 -13.97 8.49
C LEU A 207 -7.06 -13.20 8.58
N THR A 208 -6.97 -11.94 8.98
CA THR A 208 -8.10 -11.01 8.96
C THR A 208 -7.69 -9.75 8.23
N PHE A 209 -8.46 -9.37 7.21
CA PHE A 209 -8.33 -8.10 6.51
C PHE A 209 -9.62 -7.32 6.68
N ASN A 210 -9.51 -6.05 7.04
CA ASN A 210 -10.64 -5.15 7.22
C ASN A 210 -10.44 -3.92 6.35
N TYR A 211 -11.29 -3.77 5.34
CA TYR A 211 -11.38 -2.53 4.57
C TYR A 211 -12.27 -1.55 5.34
N GLY A 212 -11.73 -0.39 5.70
CA GLY A 212 -12.50 0.67 6.32
C GLY A 212 -13.39 1.41 5.31
N GLU A 213 -14.01 2.49 5.78
CA GLU A 213 -14.80 3.36 4.93
C GLU A 213 -13.92 4.24 4.04
N PRO A 214 -14.28 4.46 2.76
CA PRO A 214 -13.59 5.43 1.91
C PRO A 214 -13.72 6.84 2.48
N LEU A 215 -12.60 7.53 2.60
CA LEU A 215 -12.52 8.89 3.12
C LEU A 215 -12.44 9.87 1.96
N ASP A 216 -13.33 10.86 1.96
CA ASP A 216 -13.21 12.06 1.14
C ASP A 216 -12.62 13.18 2.00
N LEU A 217 -11.41 13.62 1.66
CA LEU A 217 -10.69 14.67 2.38
C LEU A 217 -10.75 16.02 1.67
N SER A 218 -11.61 16.17 0.65
CA SER A 218 -11.65 17.36 -0.19
C SER A 218 -11.92 18.64 0.62
N GLU A 219 -12.89 18.60 1.54
CA GLU A 219 -13.20 19.74 2.42
C GLU A 219 -12.02 20.08 3.34
N MET A 220 -11.36 19.07 3.92
CA MET A 220 -10.19 19.27 4.78
C MET A 220 -9.04 19.90 4.01
N VAL A 221 -8.73 19.39 2.81
CA VAL A 221 -7.66 19.92 1.96
C VAL A 221 -7.99 21.34 1.51
N GLN A 222 -9.24 21.61 1.14
CA GLN A 222 -9.70 22.95 0.77
C GLN A 222 -9.55 23.93 1.93
N ALA A 223 -10.01 23.58 3.14
CA ALA A 223 -9.90 24.42 4.31
C ALA A 223 -8.42 24.73 4.67
N LEU A 224 -7.51 23.76 4.52
CA LEU A 224 -6.08 23.98 4.72
C LEU A 224 -5.49 24.96 3.69
N ARG A 225 -5.92 24.85 2.42
CA ARG A 225 -5.50 25.77 1.34
C ARG A 225 -6.03 27.19 1.56
N GLU A 226 -7.29 27.34 1.93
CA GLU A 226 -7.93 28.63 2.22
C GLU A 226 -7.28 29.33 3.41
N LYS A 227 -6.91 28.58 4.45
CA LYS A 227 -6.14 29.07 5.60
C LYS A 227 -4.68 29.38 5.28
N LYS A 228 -4.21 29.09 4.06
CA LYS A 228 -2.81 29.21 3.65
C LYS A 228 -1.87 28.48 4.61
N ALA A 229 -2.28 27.29 5.07
CA ALA A 229 -1.44 26.46 5.92
C ALA A 229 -0.10 26.18 5.24
N THR A 230 0.97 26.19 6.01
CA THR A 230 2.28 25.77 5.51
C THR A 230 2.22 24.31 5.05
N GLU A 231 3.12 23.91 4.15
CA GLU A 231 3.17 22.52 3.69
C GLU A 231 3.36 21.54 4.86
N GLU A 232 4.13 21.92 5.88
CA GLU A 232 4.32 21.11 7.07
C GLU A 232 3.03 20.93 7.88
N GLU A 233 2.34 22.03 8.18
CA GLU A 233 1.07 22.00 8.93
C GLU A 233 0.02 21.16 8.21
N ALA A 234 -0.14 21.36 6.89
CA ALA A 234 -1.10 20.62 6.09
C ALA A 234 -0.81 19.11 6.10
N ARG A 235 0.46 18.73 5.85
CA ARG A 235 0.87 17.32 5.83
C ARG A 235 0.73 16.66 7.20
N LYS A 236 1.09 17.37 8.26
CA LYS A 236 0.92 16.88 9.63
C LYS A 236 -0.56 16.66 9.94
N HIS A 237 -1.41 17.66 9.69
CA HIS A 237 -2.84 17.59 9.99
C HIS A 237 -3.53 16.42 9.29
N ILE A 238 -3.28 16.25 7.98
CA ILE A 238 -3.83 15.13 7.21
C ILE A 238 -3.30 13.79 7.75
N THR A 239 -2.00 13.69 8.04
CA THR A 239 -1.40 12.45 8.52
C THR A 239 -1.91 12.05 9.90
N ASP A 240 -2.10 13.02 10.80
CA ASP A 240 -2.63 12.78 12.15
C ASP A 240 -4.08 12.27 12.08
N PHE A 241 -4.92 12.86 11.22
CA PHE A 241 -6.27 12.37 10.96
C PHE A 241 -6.29 10.92 10.46
N LEU A 242 -5.39 10.57 9.53
CA LEU A 242 -5.26 9.20 9.03
C LEU A 242 -4.78 8.23 10.12
N GLN A 243 -3.90 8.69 11.01
CA GLN A 243 -3.43 7.89 12.14
C GLN A 243 -4.58 7.53 13.09
N GLU A 244 -5.39 8.51 13.47
CA GLU A 244 -6.58 8.26 14.30
C GLU A 244 -7.56 7.30 13.61
N THR A 245 -7.76 7.47 12.30
CA THR A 245 -8.64 6.60 11.51
C THR A 245 -8.14 5.16 11.47
N LEU A 246 -6.84 4.96 11.25
CA LEU A 246 -6.22 3.64 11.24
C LEU A 246 -6.25 2.98 12.62
N LEU A 247 -6.05 3.73 13.71
CA LEU A 247 -6.15 3.20 15.07
C LEU A 247 -7.58 2.76 15.42
N LYS A 248 -8.60 3.52 15.02
CA LYS A 248 -10.00 3.07 15.17
C LYS A 248 -10.26 1.79 14.37
N LEU A 249 -9.72 1.69 13.14
CA LEU A 249 -9.86 0.50 12.31
C LEU A 249 -9.09 -0.71 12.89
N LYS A 250 -7.95 -0.48 13.55
CA LYS A 250 -7.19 -1.50 14.30
C LYS A 250 -8.08 -2.15 15.35
N ASP A 251 -8.67 -1.36 16.24
CA ASP A 251 -9.50 -1.88 17.35
C ASP A 251 -10.67 -2.74 16.83
N GLN A 252 -11.34 -2.25 15.77
CA GLN A 252 -12.41 -3.00 15.10
C GLN A 252 -11.89 -4.33 14.52
N THR A 253 -10.71 -4.32 13.91
CA THR A 253 -10.13 -5.48 13.23
C THR A 253 -9.65 -6.53 14.23
N GLU A 254 -9.08 -6.10 15.36
CA GLU A 254 -8.70 -6.99 16.47
C GLU A 254 -9.93 -7.70 17.05
N GLU A 255 -11.05 -6.98 17.22
CA GLU A 255 -12.30 -7.58 17.67
C GLU A 255 -12.85 -8.60 16.67
N LEU A 256 -12.83 -8.27 15.37
CA LEU A 256 -13.21 -9.21 14.32
C LEU A 256 -12.31 -10.45 14.32
N HIS A 257 -10.99 -10.26 14.40
CA HIS A 257 -10.03 -11.36 14.41
C HIS A 257 -10.29 -12.31 15.59
N ARG A 258 -10.47 -11.76 16.80
CA ARG A 258 -10.81 -12.51 18.01
C ARG A 258 -12.12 -13.28 17.85
N LYS A 259 -13.17 -12.68 17.29
CA LYS A 259 -14.46 -13.36 17.06
C LYS A 259 -14.35 -14.55 16.10
N ASN A 260 -13.57 -14.43 15.03
CA ASN A 260 -13.47 -15.47 13.98
C ASN A 260 -12.53 -16.61 14.31
N HIS A 261 -11.51 -16.33 15.12
CA HIS A 261 -10.42 -17.27 15.40
C HIS A 261 -10.33 -17.66 16.88
N LYS A 262 -11.38 -17.38 17.67
CA LYS A 262 -11.56 -18.00 18.99
C LYS A 262 -11.40 -19.50 18.84
N SER A 263 -10.40 -20.04 19.53
CA SER A 263 -10.28 -21.47 19.79
C SER A 263 -11.65 -21.95 20.28
N LYS A 264 -12.22 -22.98 19.64
CA LYS A 264 -13.13 -23.86 20.37
C LYS A 264 -12.27 -24.52 21.44
N SER A 265 -12.13 -23.87 22.60
CA SER A 265 -11.62 -24.52 23.81
C SER A 265 -12.62 -25.57 24.23
#